data_AF-A0A2T2TDP3-F1
#
_entry.id   AF-A0A2T2TDP3-F1
#
_cell.length_a   1.000
_cell.length_b   1.000
_cell.length_c   1.000
_cell.angle_alpha   90.00
_cell.angle_beta   90.00
_cell.angle_gamma   90.00
#
_symmetry.space_group_name_H-M   'P 1'
#
loop_
_entity.id
_entity.type
_entity.pdbx_description
1 polymer ?
#
loop_
_entity_poly.entity_id
_entity_poly.type
_entity_poly.pdbx_seq_one_letter_code
_entity_poly.pdbx_strand_id
1 'polypeptide(L)'
;MKRLHGMVLRMLPGPFFGWLGTLMFLLLMQFLIDKLPDLAGKGLSVWIIAEVISYSLAYMLVLAVPMSVLLATLMAFGQLADSNAYAAAKSAGISLLGLVWPVLVVGLLVSGGMVYFNNVLLPESNFRAKNLWRDIRVKKPGFALAEGVFYEQLDDHALLVQEIPSDSSGLLREVTIYDYTGGVRAQTVIKAERGRLRSNAGGTRIHLTLHDGEIHRKSGSGDERYERLRFDTHRLTLRLPGSNFRRGALREDYRSDRTTPTLQMMRHVDSLRTALTAERRQVRRLNRTLWATPADTTAPGKTPPADTASTTPEPPTQLPPSSEARSLRGSAASAARAVALSEHRAGGAPSERAPNEATKPARPDTLPPRPARYATAGLSKKDTRSTYMQALRAAREVRSGINDRERSLTWTERKADHYQVEIYKKSSMAVACFLFVLIGIPLGLSIGRGSLGTAGAIALGIFLFYWVTLVLGEKAADRDVLPPWVGMWATNTVMGMVGAGLMSYVALDLRATPPLRKRLWGWLKSWKVAS
;
A
#
# COMPACT_ATOMS: atom_id res chain seq x y z
N MET A 1 -48.86 1.40 1.38
CA MET A 1 -47.41 1.50 1.09
C MET A 1 -46.63 2.36 2.09
N LYS A 2 -46.89 3.66 2.25
CA LYS A 2 -46.11 4.54 3.15
C LYS A 2 -45.94 4.02 4.59
N ARG A 3 -47.00 3.49 5.21
CA ARG A 3 -46.95 2.90 6.56
C ARG A 3 -46.06 1.64 6.64
N LEU A 4 -46.11 0.78 5.62
CA LEU A 4 -45.27 -0.43 5.53
C LEU A 4 -43.79 -0.06 5.34
N HIS A 5 -43.50 0.91 4.46
CA HIS A 5 -42.15 1.42 4.28
C HIS A 5 -41.59 2.00 5.59
N GLY A 6 -42.40 2.81 6.29
CA GLY A 6 -42.02 3.35 7.60
C GLY A 6 -41.81 2.27 8.67
N MET A 7 -42.60 1.20 8.66
CA MET A 7 -42.44 0.07 9.57
C MET A 7 -41.11 -0.65 9.35
N VAL A 8 -40.81 -1.05 8.11
CA VAL A 8 -39.55 -1.74 7.77
C VAL A 8 -38.34 -0.85 8.06
N LEU A 9 -38.44 0.45 7.76
CA LEU A 9 -37.35 1.38 8.01
C LEU A 9 -37.07 1.58 9.51
N ARG A 10 -38.09 1.55 10.36
CA ARG A 10 -37.94 1.65 11.82
C ARG A 10 -37.29 0.40 12.46
N MET A 11 -37.32 -0.74 11.78
CA MET A 11 -36.70 -1.97 12.28
C MET A 11 -35.17 -1.98 12.14
N LEU A 12 -34.59 -1.12 11.30
CA LEU A 12 -33.15 -1.16 10.98
C LEU A 12 -32.23 -0.44 11.99
N PRO A 13 -32.54 0.77 12.48
CA PRO A 13 -31.60 1.55 13.30
C PRO A 13 -31.18 0.85 14.59
N GLY A 14 -32.11 0.21 15.30
CA GLY A 14 -31.81 -0.47 16.57
C GLY A 14 -30.74 -1.57 16.41
N PRO A 15 -30.98 -2.59 15.57
CA PRO A 15 -29.98 -3.61 15.25
C PRO A 15 -28.68 -3.03 14.69
N PHE A 16 -28.76 -2.02 13.81
CA PHE A 16 -27.59 -1.40 13.22
C PHE A 16 -26.67 -0.76 14.26
N PHE A 17 -27.19 0.13 15.11
CA PHE A 17 -26.38 0.80 16.13
C PHE A 17 -25.95 -0.17 17.24
N GLY A 18 -26.77 -1.15 17.60
CA GLY A 18 -26.40 -2.20 18.56
C GLY A 18 -25.19 -3.01 18.11
N TRP A 19 -25.21 -3.49 16.85
CA TRP A 19 -24.09 -4.23 16.29
C TRP A 19 -22.89 -3.36 15.97
N LEU A 20 -23.10 -2.14 15.48
CA LEU A 20 -22.01 -1.19 15.25
C LEU A 20 -21.27 -0.89 16.57
N GLY A 21 -22.00 -0.59 17.64
CA GLY A 21 -21.43 -0.36 18.97
C GLY A 21 -20.70 -1.59 19.51
N THR A 22 -21.30 -2.77 19.40
CA THR A 22 -20.67 -4.03 19.83
C THR A 22 -19.37 -4.29 19.07
N LEU A 23 -19.37 -4.15 17.74
CA LEU A 23 -18.17 -4.35 16.91
C LEU A 23 -17.12 -3.27 17.15
N MET A 24 -17.52 -2.01 17.30
CA MET A 24 -16.60 -0.92 17.68
C MET A 24 -15.94 -1.18 19.03
N PHE A 25 -16.71 -1.63 20.02
CA PHE A 25 -16.17 -1.97 21.32
C PHE A 25 -15.18 -3.14 21.24
N LEU A 26 -15.52 -4.22 20.53
CA LEU A 26 -14.62 -5.36 20.34
C LEU A 26 -13.31 -4.95 19.63
N LEU A 27 -13.42 -4.19 18.54
CA LEU A 27 -12.26 -3.69 17.80
C LEU A 27 -11.42 -2.71 18.62
N LEU A 28 -12.06 -1.86 19.43
CA LEU A 28 -11.37 -0.95 20.33
C LEU A 28 -10.63 -1.70 21.43
N MET A 29 -11.24 -2.72 22.03
CA MET A 29 -10.58 -3.57 23.01
C MET A 29 -9.41 -4.33 22.39
N GLN A 30 -9.57 -4.90 21.20
CA GLN A 30 -8.48 -5.54 20.47
C GLN A 30 -7.32 -4.55 20.23
N PHE A 31 -7.64 -3.34 19.77
CA PHE A 31 -6.65 -2.29 19.57
C PHE A 31 -5.95 -1.89 20.87
N LEU A 32 -6.71 -1.74 21.96
CA LEU A 32 -6.15 -1.38 23.25
C LEU A 32 -5.20 -2.48 23.71
N ILE A 33 -5.57 -3.75 23.63
CA ILE A 33 -4.68 -4.87 24.00
C ILE A 33 -3.38 -4.86 23.17
N ASP A 34 -3.49 -4.68 21.86
CA ASP A 34 -2.33 -4.66 20.95
C ASP A 34 -1.41 -3.43 21.16
N LYS A 35 -1.99 -2.28 21.53
CA LYS A 35 -1.29 -0.99 21.57
C LYS A 35 -1.03 -0.43 22.97
N LEU A 36 -1.63 -1.00 24.01
CA LEU A 36 -1.44 -0.57 25.39
C LEU A 36 0.02 -0.69 25.85
N PRO A 37 0.80 -1.74 25.51
CA PRO A 37 2.22 -1.80 25.88
C PRO A 37 3.02 -0.62 25.30
N ASP A 38 2.65 -0.14 24.12
CA ASP A 38 3.27 1.02 23.46
C ASP A 38 2.85 2.36 24.07
N LEU A 39 1.82 2.40 24.93
CA LEU A 39 1.28 3.62 25.54
C LEU A 39 1.57 3.70 27.04
N ALA A 40 1.57 2.54 27.73
CA ALA A 40 1.79 2.42 29.16
C ALA A 40 3.22 2.81 29.55
N GLY A 41 3.39 3.42 30.74
CA GLY A 41 4.71 3.79 31.28
C GLY A 41 5.40 4.98 30.59
N LYS A 42 4.84 5.53 29.50
CA LYS A 42 5.44 6.65 28.75
C LYS A 42 5.12 8.04 29.32
N GLY A 43 4.25 8.14 30.33
CA GLY A 43 3.84 9.43 30.93
C GLY A 43 3.03 10.30 29.96
N LEU A 44 2.26 9.67 29.06
CA LEU A 44 1.39 10.37 28.12
C LEU A 44 0.20 10.97 28.87
N SER A 45 -0.24 12.17 28.45
CA SER A 45 -1.49 12.73 28.95
C SER A 45 -2.67 11.88 28.46
N VAL A 46 -3.70 11.78 29.30
CA VAL A 46 -4.96 11.07 28.95
C VAL A 46 -5.56 11.62 27.65
N TRP A 47 -5.42 12.92 27.41
CA TRP A 47 -5.87 13.59 26.19
C TRP A 47 -5.17 13.09 24.93
N ILE A 48 -3.85 12.84 24.98
CA ILE A 48 -3.12 12.27 23.84
C ILE A 48 -3.61 10.84 23.55
N ILE A 49 -3.88 10.06 24.59
CA ILE A 49 -4.41 8.70 24.44
C ILE A 49 -5.81 8.75 23.80
N ALA A 50 -6.68 9.65 24.27
CA ALA A 50 -8.00 9.86 23.70
C ALA A 50 -7.93 10.31 22.23
N GLU A 51 -6.97 11.15 21.87
CA GLU A 51 -6.75 11.59 20.49
C GLU A 51 -6.29 10.43 19.58
N VAL A 52 -5.34 9.60 20.03
CA VAL A 52 -4.91 8.38 19.32
C VAL A 52 -6.09 7.44 19.09
N ILE A 53 -6.88 7.20 20.14
CA ILE A 53 -8.06 6.35 20.07
C ILE A 53 -9.05 6.93 19.04
N SER A 54 -9.33 8.23 19.09
CA SER A 54 -10.26 8.90 18.17
C SER A 54 -9.86 8.75 16.70
N TYR A 55 -8.57 8.93 16.36
CA TYR A 55 -8.11 8.70 14.99
C TYR A 55 -8.14 7.22 14.60
N SER A 56 -7.95 6.31 15.56
CA SER A 56 -7.97 4.86 15.33
C SER A 56 -9.38 4.33 15.10
N LEU A 57 -10.39 4.93 15.75
CA LEU A 57 -11.80 4.62 15.53
C LEU A 57 -12.21 4.79 14.07
N ALA A 58 -11.62 5.74 13.35
CA ALA A 58 -11.93 5.94 11.94
C ALA A 58 -11.63 4.70 11.10
N TYR A 59 -10.49 4.04 11.33
CA TYR A 59 -10.16 2.78 10.65
C TYR A 59 -11.12 1.65 11.05
N MET A 60 -11.45 1.56 12.33
CA MET A 60 -12.35 0.51 12.83
C MET A 60 -13.75 0.65 12.23
N LEU A 61 -14.25 1.89 12.07
CA LEU A 61 -15.55 2.17 11.47
C LEU A 61 -15.67 1.59 10.05
N VAL A 62 -14.57 1.60 9.28
CA VAL A 62 -14.50 1.01 7.94
C VAL A 62 -14.79 -0.48 7.93
N LEU A 63 -14.37 -1.18 8.98
CA LEU A 63 -14.57 -2.61 9.13
C LEU A 63 -15.96 -2.93 9.70
N ALA A 64 -16.42 -2.15 10.69
CA ALA A 64 -17.66 -2.47 11.40
C ALA A 64 -18.94 -2.04 10.70
N VAL A 65 -18.94 -0.94 9.92
CA VAL A 65 -20.16 -0.47 9.25
C VAL A 65 -20.72 -1.55 8.30
N PRO A 66 -19.96 -2.12 7.35
CA PRO A 66 -20.48 -3.19 6.49
C PRO A 66 -21.03 -4.38 7.27
N MET A 67 -20.32 -4.82 8.31
CA MET A 67 -20.74 -5.94 9.16
C MET A 67 -22.04 -5.66 9.93
N SER A 68 -22.15 -4.46 10.51
CA SER A 68 -23.35 -4.04 11.26
C SER A 68 -24.56 -3.90 10.34
N VAL A 69 -24.39 -3.43 9.11
CA VAL A 69 -25.45 -3.38 8.09
C VAL A 69 -25.93 -4.77 7.72
N LEU A 70 -25.01 -5.72 7.52
CA LEU A 70 -25.36 -7.12 7.24
C LEU A 70 -26.19 -7.72 8.38
N LEU A 71 -25.70 -7.61 9.61
CA LEU A 71 -26.40 -8.12 10.80
C LEU A 71 -27.76 -7.45 11.00
N ALA A 72 -27.83 -6.13 10.82
CA ALA A 72 -29.07 -5.38 10.97
C ALA A 72 -30.13 -5.80 9.95
N THR A 73 -29.73 -6.01 8.69
CA THR A 73 -30.64 -6.47 7.65
C THR A 73 -31.08 -7.92 7.85
N LEU A 74 -30.16 -8.82 8.23
CA LEU A 74 -30.52 -10.19 8.60
C LEU A 74 -31.55 -10.22 9.74
N MET A 75 -31.32 -9.43 10.79
CA MET A 75 -32.21 -9.39 11.95
C MET A 75 -33.56 -8.74 11.65
N ALA A 76 -33.56 -7.57 11.01
CA ALA A 76 -34.79 -6.84 10.71
C ALA A 76 -35.69 -7.67 9.80
N PHE A 77 -35.13 -8.29 8.76
CA PHE A 77 -35.90 -9.14 7.84
C PHE A 77 -36.20 -10.53 8.40
N GLY A 78 -35.37 -11.07 9.30
CA GLY A 78 -35.69 -12.27 10.08
C GLY A 78 -36.91 -12.06 10.97
N GLN A 79 -36.94 -10.97 11.74
CA GLN A 79 -38.09 -10.59 12.54
C GLN A 79 -39.34 -10.30 11.69
N LEU A 80 -39.16 -9.67 10.53
CA LEU A 80 -40.24 -9.40 9.60
C LEU A 80 -40.84 -10.69 9.03
N ALA A 81 -40.01 -11.68 8.68
CA ALA A 81 -40.46 -13.00 8.23
C ALA A 81 -41.19 -13.79 9.33
N ASP A 82 -40.80 -13.63 10.58
CA ASP A 82 -41.49 -14.24 11.72
C ASP A 82 -42.79 -13.54 12.08
N SER A 83 -42.91 -12.26 11.74
CA SER A 83 -44.12 -11.50 11.98
C SER A 83 -45.21 -11.87 10.97
N ASN A 84 -46.47 -11.83 11.41
CA ASN A 84 -47.62 -11.95 10.51
C ASN A 84 -47.67 -10.81 9.47
N ALA A 85 -46.84 -9.77 9.59
CA ALA A 85 -46.82 -8.63 8.68
C ALA A 85 -46.28 -8.98 7.28
N TYR A 86 -45.26 -9.84 7.18
CA TYR A 86 -44.75 -10.28 5.86
C TYR A 86 -45.77 -11.15 5.13
N ALA A 87 -46.36 -12.12 5.84
CA ALA A 87 -47.40 -12.98 5.28
C ALA A 87 -48.64 -12.16 4.85
N ALA A 88 -49.09 -11.22 5.68
CA ALA A 88 -50.21 -10.33 5.34
C ALA A 88 -49.89 -9.42 4.14
N ALA A 89 -48.70 -8.83 4.07
CA ALA A 89 -48.28 -7.99 2.95
C ALA A 89 -48.26 -8.77 1.63
N LYS A 90 -47.75 -10.00 1.67
CA LYS A 90 -47.70 -10.90 0.51
C LYS A 90 -49.10 -11.34 0.07
N SER A 91 -49.99 -11.68 1.01
CA SER A 91 -51.40 -12.00 0.71
C SER A 91 -52.17 -10.82 0.14
N ALA A 92 -51.79 -9.59 0.47
CA ALA A 92 -52.34 -8.36 -0.11
C ALA A 92 -51.77 -8.03 -1.52
N GLY A 93 -50.97 -8.91 -2.12
CA GLY A 93 -50.40 -8.72 -3.46
C GLY A 93 -49.20 -7.77 -3.51
N ILE A 94 -48.61 -7.41 -2.37
CA ILE A 94 -47.44 -6.52 -2.33
C ILE A 94 -46.19 -7.32 -2.69
N SER A 95 -45.52 -6.92 -3.77
CA SER A 95 -44.27 -7.54 -4.20
C SER A 95 -43.14 -7.30 -3.18
N LEU A 96 -42.23 -8.28 -3.05
CA LEU A 96 -41.05 -8.17 -2.19
C LEU A 96 -40.22 -6.94 -2.53
N LEU A 97 -39.97 -6.70 -3.82
CA LEU A 97 -39.22 -5.55 -4.29
C LEU A 97 -39.87 -4.22 -3.89
N GLY A 98 -41.21 -4.14 -3.92
CA GLY A 98 -41.96 -2.97 -3.46
C GLY A 98 -41.85 -2.72 -1.95
N LEU A 99 -41.65 -3.77 -1.15
CA LEU A 99 -41.43 -3.68 0.29
C LEU A 99 -39.99 -3.26 0.65
N VAL A 100 -39.02 -3.78 -0.12
CA VAL A 100 -37.59 -3.72 0.17
C VAL A 100 -36.90 -2.47 -0.40
N TRP A 101 -37.47 -1.84 -1.43
CA TRP A 101 -36.88 -0.66 -2.09
C TRP A 101 -36.40 0.46 -1.13
N PRO A 102 -37.12 0.84 -0.04
CA PRO A 102 -36.67 1.90 0.86
C PRO A 102 -35.39 1.51 1.61
N VAL A 103 -35.23 0.21 1.90
CA VAL A 103 -34.03 -0.33 2.55
C VAL A 103 -32.85 -0.33 1.58
N LEU A 104 -33.07 -0.61 0.30
CA LEU A 104 -32.03 -0.51 -0.72
C LEU A 104 -31.54 0.93 -0.87
N VAL A 105 -32.43 1.92 -0.80
CA VAL A 105 -32.04 3.34 -0.78
C VAL A 105 -31.18 3.66 0.43
N VAL A 106 -31.58 3.20 1.62
CA VAL A 106 -30.79 3.42 2.84
C VAL A 106 -29.42 2.74 2.73
N GLY A 107 -29.35 1.52 2.19
CA GLY A 107 -28.10 0.84 1.92
C GLY A 107 -27.21 1.61 0.94
N LEU A 108 -27.79 2.21 -0.10
CA LEU A 108 -27.09 3.05 -1.05
C LEU A 108 -26.59 4.34 -0.40
N LEU A 109 -27.39 4.98 0.47
CA LEU A 109 -26.99 6.17 1.23
C LEU A 109 -25.84 5.86 2.19
N VAL A 110 -25.91 4.74 2.91
CA VAL A 110 -24.81 4.28 3.78
C VAL A 110 -23.56 4.00 2.96
N SER A 111 -23.69 3.32 1.82
CA SER A 111 -22.58 3.06 0.90
C SER A 111 -21.95 4.37 0.38
N GLY A 112 -22.76 5.34 -0.06
CA GLY A 112 -22.30 6.66 -0.50
C GLY A 112 -21.60 7.45 0.61
N GLY A 113 -22.15 7.44 1.82
CA GLY A 113 -21.49 7.99 3.01
C GLY A 113 -20.13 7.33 3.27
N MET A 114 -20.04 6.01 3.04
CA MET A 114 -18.81 5.26 3.19
C MET A 114 -17.77 5.55 2.09
N VAL A 115 -18.21 5.83 0.86
CA VAL A 115 -17.32 6.30 -0.21
C VAL A 115 -16.66 7.62 0.19
N TYR A 116 -17.45 8.57 0.74
CA TYR A 116 -16.89 9.82 1.25
C TYR A 116 -15.92 9.58 2.41
N PHE A 117 -16.33 8.75 3.38
CA PHE A 117 -15.51 8.41 4.53
C PHE A 117 -14.16 7.78 4.13
N ASN A 118 -14.17 6.79 3.24
CA ASN A 118 -12.97 6.05 2.83
C ASN A 118 -12.00 6.90 1.99
N ASN A 119 -12.50 7.88 1.24
CA ASN A 119 -11.68 8.69 0.34
C ASN A 119 -11.10 9.95 0.99
N VAL A 120 -11.78 10.50 2.00
CA VAL A 120 -11.42 11.80 2.62
C VAL A 120 -11.09 11.65 4.10
N LEU A 121 -12.01 11.09 4.88
CA LEU A 121 -11.90 11.10 6.34
C LEU A 121 -10.94 10.03 6.88
N LEU A 122 -10.94 8.84 6.27
CA LEU A 122 -10.06 7.74 6.63
C LEU A 122 -8.58 8.06 6.37
N PRO A 123 -8.15 8.53 5.19
CA PRO A 123 -6.73 8.80 4.93
C PRO A 123 -6.18 9.90 5.85
N GLU A 124 -6.98 10.94 6.11
CA GLU A 124 -6.60 12.03 7.01
C GLU A 124 -6.48 11.56 8.47
N SER A 125 -7.44 10.76 8.94
CA SER A 125 -7.35 10.13 10.27
C SER A 125 -6.13 9.22 10.38
N ASN A 126 -5.85 8.40 9.38
CA ASN A 126 -4.66 7.54 9.36
C ASN A 126 -3.36 8.34 9.33
N PHE A 127 -3.32 9.45 8.60
CA PHE A 127 -2.15 10.34 8.56
C PHE A 127 -1.87 10.95 9.94
N ARG A 128 -2.91 11.48 10.60
CA ARG A 128 -2.80 12.04 11.96
C ARG A 128 -2.43 10.98 12.99
N ALA A 129 -3.07 9.81 12.94
CA ALA A 129 -2.73 8.66 13.78
C ALA A 129 -1.26 8.26 13.61
N LYS A 130 -0.79 8.11 12.36
CA LYS A 130 0.60 7.71 12.06
C LYS A 130 1.61 8.71 12.61
N ASN A 131 1.34 10.01 12.45
CA ASN A 131 2.21 11.06 12.98
C ASN A 131 2.23 11.04 14.51
N LEU A 132 1.06 10.95 15.14
CA LEU A 132 0.94 10.90 16.60
C LEU A 132 1.61 9.65 17.18
N TRP A 133 1.46 8.50 16.54
CA TRP A 133 2.16 7.26 16.90
C TRP A 133 3.68 7.39 16.82
N ARG A 134 4.18 8.03 15.77
CA ARG A 134 5.62 8.30 15.65
C ARG A 134 6.09 9.23 16.77
N ASP A 135 5.34 10.29 17.05
CA ASP A 135 5.69 11.23 18.12
C ASP A 135 5.67 10.54 19.49
N ILE A 136 4.71 9.65 19.76
CA ILE A 136 4.66 8.84 20.99
C ILE A 136 5.85 7.87 21.08
N ARG A 137 6.20 7.22 19.97
CA ARG A 137 7.33 6.29 19.90
C ARG A 137 8.67 7.01 20.09
N VAL A 138 8.76 8.26 19.64
CA VAL A 138 9.96 9.11 19.75
C VAL A 138 10.01 9.90 21.06
N LYS A 139 8.89 10.17 21.76
CA LYS A 139 8.84 10.99 22.99
C LYS A 139 9.60 10.38 24.18
N LYS A 140 9.82 9.07 24.15
CA LYS A 140 10.88 8.40 24.91
C LYS A 140 11.50 7.36 23.98
N PRO A 141 12.57 7.67 23.23
CA PRO A 141 13.43 6.60 22.78
C PRO A 141 13.98 6.05 24.10
N GLY A 142 13.45 4.92 24.55
CA GLY A 142 14.05 4.19 25.62
C GLY A 142 15.43 3.77 25.13
N PHE A 143 16.42 4.64 25.26
CA PHE A 143 17.78 4.21 25.52
C PHE A 143 17.77 3.69 26.97
N ALA A 144 17.00 2.63 27.16
CA ALA A 144 16.91 1.86 28.38
C ALA A 144 17.99 0.80 28.21
N LEU A 145 19.23 1.20 28.51
CA LEU A 145 20.31 0.23 28.69
C LEU A 145 19.87 -0.70 29.81
N ALA A 146 19.78 -1.99 29.50
CA ALA A 146 19.60 -3.04 30.48
C ALA A 146 20.98 -3.61 30.80
N GLU A 147 21.25 -3.83 32.08
CA GLU A 147 22.51 -4.42 32.55
C GLU A 147 22.75 -5.79 31.90
N GLY A 148 23.96 -6.00 31.40
CA GLY A 148 24.37 -7.27 30.78
C GLY A 148 23.73 -7.59 29.43
N VAL A 149 22.98 -6.67 28.81
CA VAL A 149 22.32 -6.87 27.51
C VAL A 149 22.99 -6.03 26.43
N PHE A 150 23.26 -6.64 25.28
CA PHE A 150 23.73 -5.93 24.10
C PHE A 150 22.65 -5.01 23.52
N TYR A 151 22.99 -3.73 23.37
CA TYR A 151 22.20 -2.73 22.68
C TYR A 151 22.72 -2.55 21.25
N GLU A 152 22.00 -3.12 20.27
CA GLU A 152 22.38 -3.14 18.85
C GLU A 152 21.62 -2.09 18.01
N GLN A 153 20.76 -1.29 18.62
CA GLN A 153 19.94 -0.28 17.92
C GLN A 153 20.70 1.04 17.68
N LEU A 154 22.03 0.99 17.52
CA LEU A 154 22.88 2.13 17.16
C LEU A 154 23.45 1.89 15.75
N ASP A 155 23.48 2.93 14.91
CA ASP A 155 24.00 2.80 13.55
C ASP A 155 25.48 2.35 13.59
N ASP A 156 25.76 1.16 13.04
CA ASP A 156 27.08 0.54 12.94
C ASP A 156 27.81 0.32 14.27
N HIS A 157 27.12 0.39 15.41
CA HIS A 157 27.71 0.18 16.73
C HIS A 157 26.84 -0.76 17.58
N ALA A 158 27.47 -1.58 18.42
CA ALA A 158 26.78 -2.29 19.50
C ALA A 158 27.38 -1.89 20.85
N LEU A 159 26.53 -1.69 21.86
CA LEU A 159 26.93 -1.23 23.19
C LEU A 159 26.51 -2.25 24.24
N LEU A 160 27.45 -2.66 25.08
CA LEU A 160 27.21 -3.50 26.26
C LEU A 160 27.64 -2.72 27.51
N VAL A 161 26.79 -2.73 28.53
CA VAL A 161 27.07 -2.14 29.84
C VAL A 161 26.77 -3.19 30.90
N GLN A 162 27.74 -3.50 31.75
CA GLN A 162 27.56 -4.54 32.77
C GLN A 162 26.83 -4.03 34.00
N GLU A 163 27.12 -2.81 34.45
CA GLU A 163 26.52 -2.23 35.65
C GLU A 163 26.10 -0.77 35.41
N ILE A 164 24.87 -0.43 35.82
CA ILE A 164 24.31 0.91 35.74
C ILE A 164 23.94 1.35 37.16
N PRO A 165 24.81 2.11 37.85
CA PRO A 165 24.55 2.53 39.22
C PRO A 165 23.22 3.29 39.36
N SER A 166 22.36 2.82 40.27
CA SER A 166 21.03 3.39 40.53
C SER A 166 21.04 4.85 41.02
N ASP A 167 22.18 5.32 41.50
CA ASP A 167 22.34 6.60 42.22
C ASP A 167 22.71 7.78 41.29
N SER A 168 22.91 7.55 39.98
CA SER A 168 23.41 8.58 39.06
C SER A 168 22.92 8.40 37.63
N SER A 169 22.02 9.28 37.21
CA SER A 169 21.50 9.31 35.83
C SER A 169 22.64 9.55 34.81
N GLY A 170 23.09 8.45 34.19
CA GLY A 170 24.06 8.46 33.08
C GLY A 170 25.49 8.06 33.42
N LEU A 171 25.78 7.51 34.61
CA LEU A 171 27.05 6.78 34.84
C LEU A 171 26.88 5.31 34.41
N LEU A 172 27.91 4.76 33.78
CA LEU A 172 27.98 3.40 33.27
C LEU A 172 29.31 2.77 33.74
N ARG A 173 29.30 1.49 34.08
CA ARG A 173 30.51 0.74 34.43
C ARG A 173 30.70 -0.46 33.50
N GLU A 174 31.96 -0.74 33.19
CA GLU A 174 32.39 -1.79 32.27
C GLU A 174 31.67 -1.70 30.93
N VAL A 175 31.97 -0.63 30.20
CA VAL A 175 31.37 -0.34 28.91
C VAL A 175 32.18 -0.99 27.81
N THR A 176 31.54 -1.83 27.00
CA THR A 176 32.13 -2.39 25.78
C THR A 176 31.36 -1.91 24.57
N ILE A 177 32.06 -1.37 23.57
CA ILE A 177 31.49 -0.88 22.32
C ILE A 177 32.14 -1.64 21.18
N TYR A 178 31.30 -2.18 20.30
CA TYR A 178 31.72 -2.77 19.03
C TYR A 178 31.41 -1.77 17.94
N ASP A 179 32.42 -1.37 17.17
CA ASP A 179 32.31 -0.48 16.03
C ASP A 179 32.49 -1.30 14.73
N TYR A 180 31.43 -1.34 13.93
CA TYR A 180 31.34 -2.06 12.67
C TYR A 180 31.47 -1.14 11.44
N THR A 181 31.82 0.13 11.60
CA THR A 181 31.96 1.07 10.46
C THR A 181 32.99 0.63 9.41
N GLY A 182 34.02 -0.14 9.81
CA GLY A 182 34.98 -0.77 8.90
C GLY A 182 34.50 -2.07 8.23
N GLY A 183 33.26 -2.50 8.48
CA GLY A 183 32.70 -3.79 8.11
C GLY A 183 33.02 -4.89 9.14
N VAL A 184 32.28 -6.01 9.08
CA VAL A 184 32.34 -7.13 10.05
C VAL A 184 33.75 -7.72 10.22
N ARG A 185 34.61 -7.60 9.19
CA ARG A 185 35.99 -8.12 9.21
C ARG A 185 37.03 -7.18 9.81
N ALA A 186 36.69 -5.90 10.00
CA ALA A 186 37.56 -4.88 10.59
C ALA A 186 36.92 -4.26 11.83
N GLN A 187 36.29 -5.10 12.67
CA GLN A 187 35.64 -4.66 13.89
C GLN A 187 36.65 -4.00 14.84
N THR A 188 36.29 -2.84 15.39
CA THR A 188 37.04 -2.20 16.47
C THR A 188 36.27 -2.40 17.78
N VAL A 189 36.95 -2.88 18.81
CA VAL A 189 36.34 -3.10 20.15
C VAL A 189 36.91 -2.07 21.11
N ILE A 190 36.05 -1.25 21.69
CA ILE A 190 36.41 -0.23 22.68
C ILE A 190 35.91 -0.73 24.03
N LYS A 191 36.82 -0.91 24.99
CA LYS A 191 36.49 -1.28 26.38
C LYS A 191 36.85 -0.13 27.30
N ALA A 192 36.03 0.16 28.29
CA ALA A 192 36.31 1.19 29.29
C ALA A 192 35.72 0.81 30.65
N GLU A 193 36.44 1.11 31.73
CA GLU A 193 35.97 0.83 33.08
C GLU A 193 34.80 1.72 33.49
N ARG A 194 34.85 3.00 33.08
CA ARG A 194 33.83 4.01 33.43
C ARG A 194 33.34 4.74 32.18
N GLY A 195 32.04 4.91 32.08
CA GLY A 195 31.39 5.66 31.02
C GLY A 195 30.42 6.68 31.58
N ARG A 196 30.29 7.83 30.91
CA ARG A 196 29.26 8.82 31.19
C ARG A 196 28.48 9.14 29.93
N LEU A 197 27.19 8.84 29.98
CA LEU A 197 26.24 9.13 28.93
C LEU A 197 25.63 10.52 29.15
N ARG A 198 25.75 11.39 28.15
CA ARG A 198 25.00 12.66 28.10
C ARG A 198 24.16 12.69 26.83
N SER A 199 22.85 12.85 27.01
CA SER A 199 21.93 13.12 25.89
C SER A 199 21.86 14.63 25.69
N ASN A 200 22.02 15.10 24.44
CA ASN A 200 21.81 16.50 24.11
C ASN A 200 20.30 16.83 24.10
N ALA A 201 19.92 18.06 24.43
CA ALA A 201 18.53 18.54 24.59
C ALA A 201 17.64 18.48 23.33
N GLY A 202 18.10 17.83 22.25
CA GLY A 202 17.37 17.58 21.01
C GLY A 202 17.24 16.10 20.63
N GLY A 203 17.76 15.15 21.41
CA GLY A 203 17.58 13.70 21.19
C GLY A 203 18.26 13.11 19.94
N THR A 204 19.09 13.89 19.23
CA THR A 204 19.68 13.50 17.93
C THR A 204 21.01 12.77 18.00
N ARG A 205 21.77 13.01 19.07
CA ARG A 205 23.08 12.40 19.29
C ARG A 205 23.23 12.13 20.78
N ILE A 206 23.82 10.99 21.10
CA ILE A 206 24.31 10.72 22.45
C ILE A 206 25.82 10.92 22.47
N HIS A 207 26.28 11.61 23.51
CA HIS A 207 27.70 11.78 23.77
C HIS A 207 28.07 10.85 24.89
N LEU A 208 28.91 9.87 24.57
CA LEU A 208 29.44 8.91 25.52
C LEU A 208 30.89 9.29 25.82
N THR A 209 31.17 9.62 27.07
CA THR A 209 32.53 9.91 27.55
C THR A 209 33.01 8.70 28.32
N LEU A 210 33.97 7.98 27.75
CA LEU A 210 34.60 6.81 28.33
C LEU A 210 35.88 7.25 29.06
N HIS A 211 36.17 6.63 30.19
CA HIS A 211 37.34 6.86 31.02
C HIS A 211 38.05 5.53 31.28
N ASP A 212 39.37 5.57 31.31
CA ASP A 212 40.25 4.45 31.65
C ASP A 212 39.92 3.20 30.80
N GLY A 213 40.33 3.24 29.53
CA GLY A 213 39.95 2.21 28.56
C GLY A 213 41.00 1.87 27.51
N GLU A 214 40.65 0.89 26.69
CA GLU A 214 41.48 0.37 25.62
C GLU A 214 40.68 0.13 24.34
N ILE A 215 41.28 0.48 23.20
CA ILE A 215 40.76 0.25 21.85
C ILE A 215 41.56 -0.88 21.23
N HIS A 216 40.84 -1.90 20.76
CA HIS A 216 41.37 -3.10 20.13
C HIS A 216 40.96 -3.09 18.66
N ARG A 217 41.93 -3.17 17.75
CA ARG A 217 41.67 -3.22 16.30
C ARG A 217 42.39 -4.40 15.68
N LYS A 218 41.70 -5.12 14.80
CA LYS A 218 42.30 -6.16 13.94
C LYS A 218 42.25 -5.68 12.49
N SER A 219 43.41 -5.59 11.83
CA SER A 219 43.49 -5.16 10.43
C SER A 219 43.00 -6.27 9.49
N GLY A 220 42.08 -5.95 8.59
CA GLY A 220 41.37 -6.90 7.75
C GLY A 220 41.99 -7.11 6.37
N SER A 221 43.29 -7.42 6.24
CA SER A 221 43.81 -8.13 5.05
C SER A 221 45.25 -8.61 5.26
N GLY A 222 45.45 -9.93 5.21
CA GLY A 222 46.74 -10.58 4.94
C GLY A 222 47.76 -10.67 6.07
N ASP A 223 47.91 -9.63 6.89
CA ASP A 223 48.82 -9.59 8.06
C ASP A 223 47.98 -9.43 9.33
N GLU A 224 48.00 -10.42 10.23
CA GLU A 224 47.21 -10.43 11.49
C GLU A 224 47.78 -9.44 12.52
N ARG A 225 47.88 -8.16 12.14
CA ARG A 225 48.33 -7.11 13.05
C ARG A 225 47.20 -6.74 14.01
N TYR A 226 47.44 -7.02 15.29
CA TYR A 226 46.58 -6.61 16.38
C TYR A 226 47.13 -5.33 17.01
N GLU A 227 46.31 -4.28 17.03
CA GLU A 227 46.65 -2.99 17.62
C GLU A 227 45.86 -2.79 18.90
N ARG A 228 46.56 -2.44 19.98
CA ARG A 228 45.96 -2.04 21.26
C ARG A 228 46.37 -0.62 21.62
N LEU A 229 45.40 0.27 21.75
CA LEU A 229 45.60 1.65 22.15
C LEU A 229 44.94 1.90 23.51
N ARG A 230 45.69 2.40 24.50
CA ARG A 230 45.14 2.81 25.80
C ARG A 230 44.79 4.29 25.80
N PHE A 231 43.72 4.65 26.49
CA PHE A 231 43.28 6.05 26.63
C PHE A 231 42.79 6.33 28.04
N ASP A 232 43.05 7.55 28.52
CA ASP A 232 42.52 8.04 29.79
C ASP A 232 41.10 8.59 29.61
N THR A 233 40.81 9.21 28.47
CA THR A 233 39.47 9.70 28.13
C THR A 233 39.21 9.59 26.64
N HIS A 234 38.10 8.95 26.27
CA HIS A 234 37.65 8.83 24.88
C HIS A 234 36.20 9.31 24.76
N ARG A 235 35.93 10.22 23.82
CA ARG A 235 34.58 10.76 23.59
C ARG A 235 34.03 10.23 22.28
N LEU A 236 32.97 9.45 22.37
CA LEU A 236 32.25 8.91 21.22
C LEU A 236 30.92 9.63 21.05
N THR A 237 30.57 9.98 19.82
CA THR A 237 29.26 10.56 19.50
C THR A 237 28.51 9.60 18.62
N LEU A 238 27.55 8.88 19.21
CA LEU A 238 26.72 7.94 18.49
C LEU A 238 25.45 8.63 18.00
N ARG A 239 25.04 8.29 16.78
CA ARG A 239 23.76 8.74 16.22
C ARG A 239 22.69 7.73 16.61
N LEU A 240 21.59 8.22 17.19
CA LEU A 240 20.41 7.37 17.36
C LEU A 240 19.67 7.29 16.03
N PRO A 241 19.40 6.07 15.51
CA PRO A 241 18.52 5.92 14.37
C PRO A 241 17.14 6.51 14.68
N GLY A 242 16.63 7.34 13.77
CA GLY A 242 15.29 7.95 13.87
C GLY A 242 15.21 9.39 14.39
N SER A 243 16.35 10.04 14.67
CA SER A 243 16.37 11.33 15.37
C SER A 243 16.38 12.61 14.52
N ASN A 244 16.17 12.46 13.20
CA ASN A 244 15.99 13.57 12.26
C ASN A 244 14.58 14.20 12.31
N PHE A 245 14.05 14.56 13.49
CA PHE A 245 12.76 15.23 13.57
C PHE A 245 12.78 16.59 14.26
N ARG A 246 12.75 17.65 13.42
CA ARG A 246 12.32 18.99 13.81
C ARG A 246 10.80 18.98 13.99
N ARG A 247 10.33 19.24 15.21
CA ARG A 247 8.93 19.51 15.52
C ARG A 247 8.52 20.78 14.75
N GLY A 248 7.58 20.67 13.79
CA GLY A 248 6.97 21.82 13.13
C GLY A 248 6.97 21.84 11.59
N ALA A 249 7.81 21.05 10.92
CA ALA A 249 7.70 20.90 9.47
C ALA A 249 6.87 19.67 9.15
N LEU A 250 5.58 19.86 8.88
CA LEU A 250 4.72 18.92 8.18
C LEU A 250 5.38 18.58 6.84
N ARG A 251 6.28 17.60 6.82
CA ARG A 251 6.79 17.02 5.58
C ARG A 251 5.70 16.11 5.03
N GLU A 252 4.90 16.69 4.14
CA GLU A 252 3.87 16.04 3.32
C GLU A 252 4.45 14.87 2.49
N ASP A 253 5.78 14.82 2.36
CA ASP A 253 6.58 13.95 1.50
C ASP A 253 6.63 12.45 1.92
N TYR A 254 5.99 12.02 3.00
CA TYR A 254 5.97 10.61 3.46
C TYR A 254 4.58 10.06 3.79
N ARG A 255 3.55 10.52 3.07
CA ARG A 255 2.25 9.84 3.07
C ARG A 255 2.39 8.46 2.41
N SER A 256 2.10 7.41 3.18
CA SER A 256 1.95 6.03 2.67
C SER A 256 0.60 5.88 1.96
N ASP A 257 0.44 4.85 1.13
CA ASP A 257 -0.74 4.59 0.28
C ASP A 257 -2.06 4.57 1.10
N ARG A 258 -1.98 4.11 2.36
CA ARG A 258 -3.12 4.10 3.32
C ARG A 258 -3.45 5.46 3.96
N THR A 259 -2.60 6.47 3.76
CA THR A 259 -2.71 7.84 4.31
C THR A 259 -2.88 8.91 3.22
N THR A 260 -2.77 8.53 1.95
CA THR A 260 -2.97 9.44 0.82
C THR A 260 -4.44 9.53 0.44
N PRO A 261 -4.99 10.74 0.25
CA PRO A 261 -6.32 10.92 -0.32
C PRO A 261 -6.40 10.42 -1.77
N THR A 262 -7.58 9.95 -2.16
CA THR A 262 -7.80 9.32 -3.47
C THR A 262 -7.46 10.22 -4.66
N LEU A 263 -7.82 11.51 -4.59
CA LEU A 263 -7.50 12.47 -5.64
C LEU A 263 -5.98 12.65 -5.83
N GLN A 264 -5.22 12.61 -4.74
CA GLN A 264 -3.76 12.73 -4.79
C GLN A 264 -3.13 11.47 -5.42
N MET A 265 -3.62 10.28 -5.07
CA MET A 265 -3.20 9.02 -5.70
C MET A 265 -3.50 8.99 -7.20
N MET A 266 -4.66 9.49 -7.64
CA MET A 266 -5.01 9.57 -9.07
C MET A 266 -4.01 10.43 -9.84
N ARG A 267 -3.65 11.61 -9.31
CA ARG A 267 -2.62 12.46 -9.91
C ARG A 267 -1.26 11.77 -9.98
N HIS A 268 -0.89 11.02 -8.95
CA HIS A 268 0.33 10.22 -8.96
C HIS A 268 0.29 9.16 -10.07
N VAL A 269 -0.81 8.42 -10.20
CA VAL A 269 -1.01 7.44 -11.28
C VAL A 269 -0.90 8.09 -12.65
N ASP A 270 -1.55 9.24 -12.87
CA ASP A 270 -1.50 9.94 -14.16
C ASP A 270 -0.08 10.40 -14.49
N SER A 271 0.65 10.93 -13.50
CA SER A 271 2.05 11.34 -13.68
C SER A 271 2.96 10.14 -14.00
N LEU A 272 2.78 9.01 -13.31
CA LEU A 272 3.53 7.78 -13.52
C LEU A 272 3.24 7.21 -14.91
N ARG A 273 1.96 7.13 -15.30
CA ARG A 273 1.55 6.66 -16.62
C ARG A 273 2.10 7.52 -17.74
N THR A 274 2.08 8.84 -17.56
CA THR A 274 2.67 9.77 -18.54
C THR A 274 4.18 9.52 -18.68
N ALA A 275 4.90 9.39 -17.57
CA ALA A 275 6.33 9.05 -17.57
C ALA A 275 6.60 7.70 -18.25
N LEU A 276 5.82 6.67 -17.93
CA LEU A 276 5.87 5.34 -18.56
C LEU A 276 5.70 5.41 -20.08
N THR A 277 4.76 6.20 -20.58
CA THR A 277 4.57 6.34 -22.04
C THR A 277 5.75 7.02 -22.71
N ALA A 278 6.38 8.01 -22.06
CA ALA A 278 7.57 8.68 -22.57
C ALA A 278 8.78 7.74 -22.60
N GLU A 279 9.03 7.04 -21.49
CA GLU A 279 10.16 6.12 -21.35
C GLU A 279 10.01 4.89 -22.28
N ARG A 280 8.79 4.33 -22.44
CA ARG A 280 8.51 3.28 -23.44
C ARG A 280 8.80 3.74 -24.86
N ARG A 281 8.48 4.99 -25.22
CA ARG A 281 8.82 5.56 -26.54
C ARG A 281 10.33 5.66 -26.74
N GLN A 282 11.08 6.07 -25.71
CA GLN A 282 12.54 6.16 -25.77
C GLN A 282 13.19 4.78 -25.92
N VAL A 283 12.75 3.78 -25.16
CA VAL A 283 13.23 2.39 -25.29
C VAL A 283 12.95 1.85 -26.69
N ARG A 284 11.74 2.08 -27.24
CA ARG A 284 11.41 1.69 -28.63
C ARG A 284 12.30 2.37 -29.66
N ARG A 285 12.61 3.67 -29.48
CA ARG A 285 13.55 4.40 -30.36
C ARG A 285 14.95 3.82 -30.29
N LEU A 286 15.48 3.60 -29.08
CA LEU A 286 16.80 2.98 -28.88
C LEU A 286 16.83 1.59 -29.52
N ASN A 287 15.86 0.72 -29.23
CA ASN A 287 15.79 -0.61 -29.82
C ASN A 287 15.71 -0.58 -31.37
N ARG A 288 15.03 0.40 -31.97
CA ARG A 288 15.04 0.58 -33.42
C ARG A 288 16.43 0.98 -33.94
N THR A 289 17.18 1.83 -33.23
CA THR A 289 18.48 2.31 -33.69
C THR A 289 19.55 1.23 -33.76
N LEU A 290 19.69 0.33 -32.78
CA LEU A 290 20.74 -0.70 -32.92
C LEU A 290 20.35 -1.88 -33.83
N TRP A 291 19.09 -1.98 -34.24
CA TRP A 291 18.56 -3.04 -35.09
C TRP A 291 18.30 -2.56 -36.52
N ALA A 292 18.52 -1.27 -36.80
CA ALA A 292 18.45 -0.72 -38.14
C ALA A 292 19.51 -1.41 -39.02
N THR A 293 19.06 -2.09 -40.07
CA THR A 293 19.94 -2.70 -41.06
C THR A 293 20.61 -1.60 -41.91
N PRO A 294 21.87 -1.75 -42.34
CA PRO A 294 22.58 -0.74 -43.14
C PRO A 294 21.88 -0.34 -44.46
N ALA A 295 20.93 -1.14 -44.93
CA ALA A 295 20.12 -0.83 -46.11
C ALA A 295 19.21 0.40 -45.90
N ASP A 296 18.76 0.65 -44.68
CA ASP A 296 17.85 1.78 -44.37
C ASP A 296 18.59 3.14 -44.31
N THR A 297 19.93 3.12 -44.29
CA THR A 297 20.76 4.35 -44.28
C THR A 297 21.18 4.79 -45.69
N THR A 298 20.78 4.06 -46.74
CA THR A 298 21.12 4.37 -48.14
C THR A 298 20.07 5.18 -48.88
N ALA A 299 19.17 5.86 -48.18
CA ALA A 299 18.43 6.98 -48.78
C ALA A 299 19.36 8.22 -48.82
N PRO A 300 19.79 8.69 -50.01
CA PRO A 300 20.64 9.87 -50.09
C PRO A 300 19.84 11.10 -49.65
N GLY A 301 20.31 11.80 -48.60
CA GLY A 301 19.82 13.14 -48.27
C GLY A 301 19.12 13.36 -46.93
N LYS A 302 19.32 12.52 -45.91
CA LYS A 302 19.03 12.95 -44.52
C LYS A 302 20.28 12.81 -43.66
N THR A 303 21.03 13.91 -43.59
CA THR A 303 21.95 14.17 -42.48
C THR A 303 21.29 13.79 -41.15
N PRO A 304 21.93 12.98 -40.30
CA PRO A 304 21.48 12.88 -38.91
C PRO A 304 21.47 14.30 -38.32
N PRO A 305 20.45 14.71 -37.55
CA PRO A 305 20.50 16.01 -36.88
C PRO A 305 21.79 16.07 -36.05
N ALA A 306 22.51 17.17 -36.20
CA ALA A 306 23.85 17.41 -35.66
C ALA A 306 23.89 17.58 -34.13
N ASP A 307 22.94 17.00 -33.40
CA ASP A 307 22.79 17.19 -31.96
C ASP A 307 23.42 16.07 -31.13
N THR A 308 24.01 15.05 -31.77
CA THR A 308 24.68 13.94 -31.05
C THR A 308 26.09 14.29 -30.56
N ALA A 309 26.55 15.54 -30.74
CA ALA A 309 27.90 15.96 -30.41
C ALA A 309 27.97 17.03 -29.29
N SER A 310 27.07 17.00 -28.31
CA SER A 310 27.30 17.61 -26.98
C SER A 310 26.09 17.38 -26.10
N THR A 311 26.00 16.20 -25.50
CA THR A 311 25.23 16.05 -24.25
C THR A 311 25.93 14.99 -23.43
N THR A 312 26.87 15.44 -22.60
CA THR A 312 27.25 14.75 -21.39
C THR A 312 25.97 14.23 -20.73
N PRO A 313 25.87 12.94 -20.37
CA PRO A 313 24.72 12.48 -19.62
C PRO A 313 24.73 13.22 -18.29
N GLU A 314 23.77 14.13 -18.12
CA GLU A 314 23.44 14.63 -16.81
C GLU A 314 23.05 13.39 -15.99
N PRO A 315 23.67 13.17 -14.82
CA PRO A 315 23.31 12.04 -13.97
C PRO A 315 21.80 12.11 -13.69
N PRO A 316 21.11 10.97 -13.47
CA PRO A 316 19.68 10.99 -13.23
C PRO A 316 19.39 12.02 -12.15
N THR A 317 18.70 13.10 -12.52
CA THR A 317 18.26 14.12 -11.59
C THR A 317 17.47 13.39 -10.52
N GLN A 318 18.09 13.23 -9.35
CA GLN A 318 17.35 12.92 -8.14
C GLN A 318 16.22 13.95 -8.11
N LEU A 319 14.98 13.48 -7.95
CA LEU A 319 13.83 14.37 -7.69
C LEU A 319 14.29 15.49 -6.76
N PRO A 320 14.10 16.77 -7.12
CA PRO A 320 14.63 17.85 -6.30
C PRO A 320 14.03 17.73 -4.89
N PRO A 321 14.80 17.99 -3.83
CA PRO A 321 14.19 18.24 -2.54
C PRO A 321 13.21 19.40 -2.70
N SER A 322 12.07 19.30 -2.02
CA SER A 322 10.84 20.08 -2.15
C SER A 322 10.94 21.62 -1.94
N SER A 323 12.14 22.21 -1.98
CA SER A 323 12.36 23.65 -1.77
C SER A 323 12.35 24.51 -3.05
N GLU A 324 12.55 23.95 -4.25
CA GLU A 324 12.65 24.76 -5.49
C GLU A 324 11.36 24.86 -6.32
N ALA A 325 10.28 24.17 -5.93
CA ALA A 325 8.97 24.26 -6.60
C ALA A 325 8.25 25.62 -6.46
N ARG A 326 8.90 26.62 -5.84
CA ARG A 326 8.31 27.94 -5.57
C ARG A 326 8.68 29.01 -6.61
N SER A 327 9.73 28.82 -7.41
CA SER A 327 10.14 29.78 -8.46
C SER A 327 9.47 29.56 -9.82
N LEU A 328 8.84 28.40 -10.07
CA LEU A 328 8.22 28.06 -11.36
C LEU A 328 6.72 28.36 -11.47
N ARG A 329 6.09 28.96 -10.43
CA ARG A 329 4.67 29.34 -10.47
C ARG A 329 4.36 30.52 -11.41
N GLY A 330 5.35 31.27 -11.88
CA GLY A 330 5.16 32.41 -12.79
C GLY A 330 5.14 32.07 -14.28
N SER A 331 5.72 30.94 -14.70
CA SER A 331 5.92 30.63 -16.12
C SER A 331 4.87 29.65 -16.70
N ALA A 332 4.20 28.85 -15.85
CA ALA A 332 3.18 27.91 -16.30
C ALA A 332 1.87 28.56 -16.79
N ALA A 333 1.63 29.83 -16.45
CA ALA A 333 0.44 30.57 -16.88
C ALA A 333 0.52 31.08 -18.33
N SER A 334 1.71 31.20 -18.93
CA SER A 334 1.87 31.64 -20.33
C SER A 334 1.82 30.48 -21.33
N ALA A 335 2.31 29.29 -20.94
CA ALA A 335 2.29 28.10 -21.79
C ALA A 335 0.88 27.49 -21.97
N ALA A 336 0.01 27.61 -20.95
CA ALA A 336 -1.37 27.14 -21.02
C ALA A 336 -2.25 27.95 -21.99
N ARG A 337 -1.85 29.18 -22.35
CA ARG A 337 -2.60 30.05 -23.27
C ARG A 337 -2.26 29.84 -24.75
N ALA A 338 -1.10 29.23 -25.04
CA ALA A 338 -0.65 28.96 -26.40
C ALA A 338 -1.18 27.64 -26.99
N VAL A 339 -1.56 26.68 -26.13
CA VAL A 339 -2.07 25.35 -26.57
C VAL A 339 -3.61 25.35 -26.76
N ALA A 340 -4.33 26.30 -26.16
CA ALA A 340 -5.79 26.40 -26.27
C ALA A 340 -6.30 26.97 -27.62
N LEU A 341 -5.41 27.31 -28.56
CA LEU A 341 -5.76 27.92 -29.85
C LEU A 341 -5.58 27.00 -31.06
N SER A 342 -5.17 25.74 -30.89
CA SER A 342 -4.93 24.80 -32.00
C SER A 342 -5.92 23.64 -32.13
N GLU A 343 -6.94 23.52 -31.26
CA GLU A 343 -7.89 22.39 -31.28
C GLU A 343 -9.29 22.78 -31.78
N HIS A 344 -9.37 23.54 -32.88
CA HIS A 344 -10.61 23.72 -33.62
C HIS A 344 -10.46 23.26 -35.07
N ARG A 345 -10.18 21.97 -35.28
CA ARG A 345 -10.57 21.25 -36.50
C ARG A 345 -10.36 19.74 -36.35
N ALA A 346 -11.32 19.00 -36.91
CA ALA A 346 -11.43 17.55 -37.07
C ALA A 346 -11.99 16.78 -35.86
N GLY A 347 -13.30 16.52 -35.94
CA GLY A 347 -13.99 15.54 -35.13
C GLY A 347 -13.86 14.11 -35.68
N GLY A 348 -14.12 13.15 -34.81
CA GLY A 348 -14.24 11.72 -35.11
C GLY A 348 -14.40 10.92 -33.81
N ALA A 349 -15.56 10.29 -33.63
CA ALA A 349 -15.99 9.54 -32.45
C ALA A 349 -15.21 8.20 -32.25
N PRO A 350 -15.29 7.56 -31.07
CA PRO A 350 -14.33 6.55 -30.62
C PRO A 350 -14.73 5.12 -31.02
N SER A 351 -13.73 4.31 -31.39
CA SER A 351 -13.89 2.86 -31.62
C SER A 351 -13.23 2.04 -30.51
N GLU A 352 -13.89 0.93 -30.22
CA GLU A 352 -13.80 -0.01 -29.10
C GLU A 352 -12.46 -0.74 -28.91
N ARG A 353 -12.29 -1.24 -27.68
CA ARG A 353 -11.18 -2.04 -27.16
C ARG A 353 -11.03 -3.38 -27.91
N ALA A 354 -9.79 -3.74 -28.23
CA ALA A 354 -9.34 -5.12 -28.29
C ALA A 354 -8.35 -5.41 -27.15
N PRO A 355 -8.28 -6.63 -26.59
CA PRO A 355 -7.36 -6.99 -25.53
C PRO A 355 -5.93 -7.11 -26.10
N ASN A 356 -5.00 -6.28 -25.64
CA ASN A 356 -3.59 -6.41 -26.02
C ASN A 356 -3.00 -7.66 -25.38
N GLU A 357 -2.98 -8.71 -26.18
CA GLU A 357 -2.09 -9.85 -26.11
C GLU A 357 -0.66 -9.38 -25.79
N ALA A 358 -0.05 -10.00 -24.79
CA ALA A 358 1.31 -9.72 -24.36
C ALA A 358 2.26 -9.90 -25.56
N THR A 359 2.69 -8.79 -26.16
CA THR A 359 3.70 -8.80 -27.22
C THR A 359 5.04 -9.13 -26.58
N LYS A 360 5.31 -10.42 -26.42
CA LYS A 360 6.64 -10.97 -26.14
C LYS A 360 7.58 -10.38 -27.23
N PRO A 361 8.67 -9.69 -26.87
CA PRO A 361 9.60 -9.22 -27.89
C PRO A 361 10.08 -10.45 -28.67
N ALA A 362 9.84 -10.45 -29.98
CA ALA A 362 10.31 -11.50 -30.87
C ALA A 362 11.83 -11.64 -30.64
N ARG A 363 12.27 -12.79 -30.12
CA ARG A 363 13.67 -13.21 -30.23
C ARG A 363 13.92 -13.51 -31.70
N PRO A 364 14.79 -12.78 -32.40
CA PRO A 364 15.33 -13.28 -33.65
C PRO A 364 16.48 -14.21 -33.24
N ASP A 365 16.20 -15.51 -33.14
CA ASP A 365 17.22 -16.56 -32.95
C ASP A 365 18.07 -16.77 -34.22
N THR A 366 17.90 -15.94 -35.26
CA THR A 366 18.80 -15.87 -36.40
C THR A 366 19.95 -14.93 -36.08
N LEU A 367 21.15 -15.51 -35.91
CA LEU A 367 22.42 -14.77 -36.03
C LEU A 367 22.32 -13.80 -37.22
N PRO A 368 22.71 -12.52 -37.06
CA PRO A 368 22.72 -11.60 -38.19
C PRO A 368 23.57 -12.19 -39.32
N PRO A 369 23.18 -12.01 -40.60
CA PRO A 369 24.07 -12.34 -41.70
C PRO A 369 25.42 -11.65 -41.46
N ARG A 370 26.51 -12.41 -41.60
CA ARG A 370 27.90 -11.98 -41.33
C ARG A 370 28.07 -10.49 -41.67
N PRO A 371 28.45 -9.62 -40.72
CA PRO A 371 28.55 -8.19 -41.00
C PRO A 371 29.47 -8.00 -42.20
N ALA A 372 28.87 -7.39 -43.21
CA ALA A 372 29.42 -6.94 -44.46
C ALA A 372 30.96 -6.82 -44.44
N ARG A 373 31.63 -7.62 -45.30
CA ARG A 373 33.02 -7.39 -45.75
C ARG A 373 33.26 -5.94 -46.23
N TYR A 374 32.21 -5.15 -46.43
CA TYR A 374 32.21 -3.78 -46.91
C TYR A 374 32.54 -2.72 -45.83
N ALA A 375 32.26 -2.95 -44.54
CA ALA A 375 32.43 -1.91 -43.51
C ALA A 375 33.87 -1.74 -43.02
N THR A 376 34.74 -2.72 -43.25
CA THR A 376 36.16 -2.73 -42.83
C THR A 376 37.12 -2.88 -44.02
N ALA A 377 36.59 -2.83 -45.25
CA ALA A 377 37.39 -2.88 -46.47
C ALA A 377 38.29 -1.63 -46.55
N GLY A 378 39.58 -1.78 -46.24
CA GLY A 378 40.57 -0.70 -46.26
C GLY A 378 41.27 -0.43 -44.92
N LEU A 379 40.87 -1.08 -43.83
CA LEU A 379 41.50 -0.90 -42.50
C LEU A 379 42.62 -1.93 -42.24
N SER A 380 43.66 -1.53 -41.51
CA SER A 380 44.70 -2.47 -41.00
C SER A 380 44.07 -3.51 -40.06
N LYS A 381 44.70 -4.69 -39.92
CA LYS A 381 44.23 -5.75 -38.99
C LYS A 381 44.09 -5.25 -37.54
N LYS A 382 44.99 -4.35 -37.11
CA LYS A 382 44.96 -3.74 -35.78
C LYS A 382 43.78 -2.77 -35.63
N ASP A 383 43.55 -1.94 -36.63
CA ASP A 383 42.46 -0.95 -36.65
C ASP A 383 41.10 -1.64 -36.71
N THR A 384 40.98 -2.68 -37.55
CA THR A 384 39.78 -3.54 -37.62
C THR A 384 39.41 -4.14 -36.25
N ARG A 385 40.41 -4.63 -35.50
CA ARG A 385 40.19 -5.17 -34.15
C ARG A 385 39.76 -4.07 -33.17
N SER A 386 40.37 -2.88 -33.27
CA SER A 386 40.02 -1.75 -32.41
C SER A 386 38.60 -1.23 -32.67
N THR A 387 38.22 -1.06 -33.94
CA THR A 387 36.88 -0.63 -34.37
C THR A 387 35.82 -1.66 -33.98
N TYR A 388 36.11 -2.96 -34.16
CA TYR A 388 35.21 -4.03 -33.72
C TYR A 388 35.00 -4.01 -32.20
N MET A 389 36.08 -3.86 -31.42
CA MET A 389 35.98 -3.81 -29.96
C MET A 389 35.25 -2.56 -29.47
N GLN A 390 35.42 -1.40 -30.13
CA GLN A 390 34.66 -0.19 -29.83
C GLN A 390 33.17 -0.36 -30.15
N ALA A 391 32.83 -0.90 -31.33
CA ALA A 391 31.45 -1.18 -31.72
C ALA A 391 30.78 -2.19 -30.76
N LEU A 392 31.50 -3.24 -30.36
CA LEU A 392 31.00 -4.23 -29.41
C LEU A 392 30.76 -3.64 -28.01
N ARG A 393 31.65 -2.74 -27.54
CA ARG A 393 31.46 -2.03 -26.27
C ARG A 393 30.24 -1.12 -26.32
N ALA A 394 30.13 -0.31 -27.37
CA ALA A 394 28.97 0.57 -27.58
C ALA A 394 27.65 -0.23 -27.64
N ALA A 395 27.64 -1.35 -28.36
CA ALA A 395 26.46 -2.22 -28.44
C ALA A 395 26.08 -2.82 -27.07
N ARG A 396 27.07 -3.24 -26.28
CA ARG A 396 26.83 -3.76 -24.91
C ARG A 396 26.31 -2.69 -23.97
N GLU A 397 26.85 -1.48 -24.04
CA GLU A 397 26.42 -0.34 -23.20
C GLU A 397 25.00 0.08 -23.52
N VAL A 398 24.64 0.17 -24.80
CA VAL A 398 23.26 0.47 -25.18
C VAL A 398 22.33 -0.68 -24.76
N ARG A 399 22.76 -1.95 -24.88
CA ARG A 399 21.98 -3.11 -24.43
C ARG A 399 21.77 -3.11 -22.91
N SER A 400 22.79 -2.81 -22.10
CA SER A 400 22.62 -2.68 -20.65
C SER A 400 21.70 -1.50 -20.32
N GLY A 401 21.85 -0.36 -21.01
CA GLY A 401 20.97 0.79 -20.85
C GLY A 401 19.52 0.55 -21.27
N ILE A 402 19.25 -0.40 -22.16
CA ILE A 402 17.88 -0.87 -22.45
C ILE A 402 17.38 -1.76 -21.32
N ASN A 403 18.17 -2.73 -20.87
CA ASN A 403 17.78 -3.64 -19.78
C ASN A 403 17.52 -2.89 -18.46
N ASP A 404 18.28 -1.84 -18.17
CA ASP A 404 18.08 -0.99 -16.98
C ASP A 404 16.78 -0.20 -17.08
N ARG A 405 16.49 0.36 -18.27
CA ARG A 405 15.23 1.07 -18.54
C ARG A 405 14.01 0.14 -18.55
N GLU A 406 14.15 -1.09 -19.02
CA GLU A 406 13.08 -2.09 -18.92
C GLU A 406 12.77 -2.43 -17.45
N ARG A 407 13.82 -2.51 -16.60
CA ARG A 407 13.66 -2.68 -15.16
C ARG A 407 13.01 -1.47 -14.48
N SER A 408 13.38 -0.23 -14.83
CA SER A 408 12.71 0.96 -14.28
C SER A 408 11.25 1.07 -14.73
N LEU A 409 10.95 0.72 -15.99
CA LEU A 409 9.59 0.68 -16.52
C LEU A 409 8.71 -0.28 -15.71
N THR A 410 9.15 -1.52 -15.50
CA THR A 410 8.38 -2.52 -14.74
C THR A 410 8.17 -2.10 -13.28
N TRP A 411 9.18 -1.49 -12.63
CA TRP A 411 9.04 -0.96 -11.27
C TRP A 411 8.02 0.20 -11.21
N THR A 412 8.07 1.11 -12.18
CA THR A 412 7.17 2.27 -12.25
C THR A 412 5.73 1.84 -12.54
N GLU A 413 5.56 0.83 -13.40
CA GLU A 413 4.25 0.24 -13.71
C GLU A 413 3.63 -0.40 -12.46
N ARG A 414 4.39 -1.25 -11.76
CA ARG A 414 3.96 -1.85 -10.49
C ARG A 414 3.56 -0.80 -9.45
N LYS A 415 4.30 0.31 -9.37
CA LYS A 415 3.97 1.40 -8.46
C LYS A 415 2.66 2.08 -8.84
N ALA A 416 2.41 2.30 -10.13
CA ALA A 416 1.14 2.86 -10.60
C ALA A 416 -0.02 1.90 -10.32
N ASP A 417 0.16 0.61 -10.58
CA ASP A 417 -0.85 -0.41 -10.36
C ASP A 417 -1.17 -0.59 -8.88
N HIS A 418 -0.16 -0.53 -8.01
CA HIS A 418 -0.36 -0.54 -6.55
C HIS A 418 -1.25 0.62 -6.07
N TYR A 419 -1.03 1.85 -6.57
CA TYR A 419 -1.94 2.97 -6.26
C TYR A 419 -3.36 2.74 -6.77
N GLN A 420 -3.51 2.13 -7.94
CA GLN A 420 -4.83 1.80 -8.46
C GLN A 420 -5.56 0.77 -7.61
N VAL A 421 -4.86 -0.26 -7.12
CA VAL A 421 -5.40 -1.25 -6.19
C VAL A 421 -5.95 -0.54 -4.96
N GLU A 422 -5.19 0.35 -4.33
CA GLU A 422 -5.64 1.08 -3.13
C GLU A 422 -6.85 1.99 -3.41
N ILE A 423 -6.90 2.66 -4.56
CA ILE A 423 -8.06 3.48 -4.99
C ILE A 423 -9.31 2.60 -5.12
N TYR A 424 -9.20 1.49 -5.84
CA TYR A 424 -10.34 0.60 -6.07
C TYR A 424 -10.75 -0.12 -4.79
N LYS A 425 -9.82 -0.45 -3.90
CA LYS A 425 -10.09 -1.03 -2.58
C LYS A 425 -10.96 -0.12 -1.72
N LYS A 426 -10.63 1.17 -1.64
CA LYS A 426 -11.42 2.18 -0.89
C LYS A 426 -12.87 2.24 -1.37
N SER A 427 -13.06 2.17 -2.68
CA SER A 427 -14.39 2.15 -3.31
C SER A 427 -15.11 0.81 -3.13
N SER A 428 -14.39 -0.29 -3.28
CA SER A 428 -14.91 -1.66 -3.18
C SER A 428 -15.47 -1.94 -1.78
N MET A 429 -14.74 -1.56 -0.73
CA MET A 429 -15.19 -1.67 0.67
C MET A 429 -16.45 -0.85 0.96
N ALA A 430 -16.64 0.31 0.32
CA ALA A 430 -17.84 1.12 0.50
C ALA A 430 -19.06 0.52 -0.21
N VAL A 431 -18.87 -0.03 -1.42
CA VAL A 431 -19.93 -0.73 -2.17
C VAL A 431 -20.39 -2.00 -1.45
N ALA A 432 -19.50 -2.66 -0.69
CA ALA A 432 -19.84 -3.82 0.12
C ALA A 432 -21.03 -3.60 1.07
N CYS A 433 -21.19 -2.39 1.62
CA CYS A 433 -22.34 -2.04 2.46
C CYS A 433 -23.67 -2.31 1.73
N PHE A 434 -23.78 -1.87 0.47
CA PHE A 434 -24.98 -2.08 -0.32
C PHE A 434 -25.17 -3.56 -0.70
N LEU A 435 -24.09 -4.26 -1.05
CA LEU A 435 -24.13 -5.69 -1.37
C LEU A 435 -24.55 -6.54 -0.17
N PHE A 436 -24.12 -6.17 1.04
CA PHE A 436 -24.56 -6.81 2.27
C PHE A 436 -26.01 -6.55 2.61
N VAL A 437 -26.56 -5.38 2.28
CA VAL A 437 -28.02 -5.18 2.31
C VAL A 437 -28.71 -6.12 1.32
N LEU A 438 -28.25 -6.14 0.06
CA LEU A 438 -28.84 -6.94 -1.01
C LEU A 438 -28.87 -8.45 -0.68
N ILE A 439 -27.83 -8.96 -0.02
CA ILE A 439 -27.76 -10.36 0.44
C ILE A 439 -28.55 -10.54 1.75
N GLY A 440 -28.43 -9.60 2.69
CA GLY A 440 -28.97 -9.74 4.03
C GLY A 440 -30.49 -9.77 4.07
N ILE A 441 -31.16 -9.04 3.18
CA ILE A 441 -32.62 -9.03 3.05
C ILE A 441 -33.20 -10.43 2.73
N PRO A 442 -32.87 -11.07 1.58
CA PRO A 442 -33.43 -12.38 1.23
C PRO A 442 -33.00 -13.48 2.20
N LEU A 443 -31.79 -13.39 2.77
CA LEU A 443 -31.32 -14.35 3.76
C LEU A 443 -32.08 -14.23 5.08
N GLY A 444 -32.28 -13.00 5.57
CA GLY A 444 -33.09 -12.73 6.75
C GLY A 444 -34.51 -13.27 6.58
N LEU A 445 -35.14 -13.02 5.43
CA LEU A 445 -36.47 -13.54 5.12
C LEU A 445 -36.54 -15.08 5.06
N SER A 446 -35.47 -15.72 4.58
CA SER A 446 -35.44 -17.17 4.37
C SER A 446 -35.19 -17.98 5.64
N ILE A 447 -34.44 -17.40 6.59
CA ILE A 447 -34.02 -18.08 7.82
C ILE A 447 -35.12 -18.01 8.89
N GLY A 448 -35.92 -16.93 8.91
CA GLY A 448 -36.94 -16.71 9.95
C GLY A 448 -36.31 -16.64 11.35
N ARG A 449 -36.99 -17.22 12.36
CA ARG A 449 -36.66 -17.23 13.80
C ARG A 449 -35.37 -17.98 14.14
N GLY A 450 -34.25 -17.52 13.57
CA GLY A 450 -32.92 -17.92 13.97
C GLY A 450 -32.57 -17.27 15.31
N SER A 451 -31.97 -18.04 16.23
CA SER A 451 -31.38 -17.44 17.43
C SER A 451 -30.32 -16.41 17.03
N LEU A 452 -30.09 -15.41 17.88
CA LEU A 452 -29.05 -14.39 17.71
C LEU A 452 -27.72 -14.97 17.18
N GLY A 453 -27.33 -16.15 17.67
CA GLY A 453 -26.14 -16.86 17.26
C GLY A 453 -26.15 -17.37 15.81
N THR A 454 -27.30 -17.83 15.29
CA THR A 454 -27.40 -18.30 13.89
C THR A 454 -27.26 -17.17 12.87
N ALA A 455 -27.93 -16.03 13.10
CA ALA A 455 -27.77 -14.84 12.27
C ALA A 455 -26.33 -14.31 12.34
N GLY A 456 -25.75 -14.31 13.55
CA GLY A 456 -24.34 -13.97 13.78
C GLY A 456 -23.37 -14.85 13.01
N ALA A 457 -23.52 -16.17 13.07
CA ALA A 457 -22.65 -17.12 12.38
C ALA A 457 -22.72 -16.98 10.86
N ILE A 458 -23.91 -16.77 10.30
CA ILE A 458 -24.10 -16.59 8.86
C ILE A 458 -23.49 -15.26 8.41
N ALA A 459 -23.74 -14.17 9.15
CA ALA A 459 -23.14 -12.88 8.85
C ALA A 459 -21.60 -12.94 8.91
N LEU A 460 -21.04 -13.63 9.92
CA LEU A 460 -19.61 -13.87 10.03
C LEU A 460 -19.07 -14.65 8.83
N GLY A 461 -19.73 -15.74 8.41
CA GLY A 461 -19.31 -16.53 7.26
C GLY A 461 -19.30 -15.72 5.96
N ILE A 462 -20.34 -14.93 5.71
CA ILE A 462 -20.45 -14.04 4.56
C ILE A 462 -19.35 -12.96 4.59
N PHE A 463 -19.12 -12.36 5.76
CA PHE A 463 -18.09 -11.36 5.93
C PHE A 463 -16.68 -11.92 5.74
N LEU A 464 -16.38 -13.09 6.32
CA LEU A 464 -15.10 -13.75 6.14
C LEU A 464 -14.84 -14.12 4.68
N PHE A 465 -15.85 -14.65 3.99
CA PHE A 465 -15.77 -14.92 2.55
C PHE A 465 -15.44 -13.66 1.75
N TYR A 466 -16.14 -12.55 2.03
CA TYR A 466 -15.87 -11.27 1.40
C TYR A 466 -14.43 -10.80 1.67
N TRP A 467 -14.00 -10.84 2.94
CA TRP A 467 -12.67 -10.39 3.34
C TRP A 467 -11.54 -11.20 2.71
N VAL A 468 -11.65 -12.54 2.73
CA VAL A 468 -10.66 -13.44 2.14
C VAL A 468 -10.56 -13.22 0.63
N THR A 469 -11.68 -13.11 -0.07
CA THR A 469 -11.69 -12.92 -1.52
C THR A 469 -11.13 -11.54 -1.90
N LEU A 470 -11.43 -10.49 -1.11
CA LEU A 470 -10.86 -9.16 -1.30
C LEU A 470 -9.33 -9.15 -1.13
N VAL A 471 -8.82 -9.79 -0.07
CA VAL A 471 -7.37 -9.92 0.17
C VAL A 471 -6.69 -10.75 -0.93
N LEU A 472 -7.34 -11.80 -1.40
CA LEU A 472 -6.83 -12.61 -2.51
C LEU A 472 -6.75 -11.79 -3.80
N GLY A 473 -7.77 -10.99 -4.11
CA GLY A 473 -7.78 -10.06 -5.23
C GLY A 473 -6.68 -9.01 -5.14
N GLU A 474 -6.40 -8.50 -3.93
CA GLU A 474 -5.30 -7.55 -3.66
C GLU A 474 -3.95 -8.18 -3.97
N LYS A 475 -3.71 -9.38 -3.44
CA LYS A 475 -2.46 -10.10 -3.66
C LYS A 475 -2.27 -10.55 -5.10
N ALA A 476 -3.35 -10.86 -5.82
CA ALA A 476 -3.29 -11.19 -7.24
C ALA A 476 -2.95 -9.96 -8.09
N ALA A 477 -3.52 -8.80 -7.76
CA ALA A 477 -3.22 -7.54 -8.45
C ALA A 477 -1.80 -7.02 -8.16
N ASP A 478 -1.35 -7.07 -6.90
CA ASP A 478 0.02 -6.66 -6.51
C ASP A 478 1.12 -7.52 -7.16
N ARG A 479 0.78 -8.73 -7.61
CA ARG A 479 1.71 -9.67 -8.28
C ARG A 479 1.63 -9.61 -9.81
N ASP A 480 0.93 -8.63 -10.37
CA ASP A 480 0.67 -8.48 -11.80
C ASP A 480 -0.07 -9.68 -12.43
N VAL A 481 -0.74 -10.51 -11.63
CA VAL A 481 -1.50 -11.69 -12.13
C VAL A 481 -2.84 -11.25 -12.70
N LEU A 482 -3.48 -10.28 -12.06
CA LEU A 482 -4.75 -9.70 -12.50
C LEU A 482 -4.62 -8.18 -12.61
N PRO A 483 -5.30 -7.54 -13.57
CA PRO A 483 -5.40 -6.08 -13.60
C PRO A 483 -5.99 -5.54 -12.29
N PRO A 484 -5.52 -4.38 -11.76
CA PRO A 484 -5.99 -3.80 -10.50
C PRO A 484 -7.52 -3.67 -10.38
N TRP A 485 -8.18 -3.29 -11.46
CA TRP A 485 -9.63 -3.13 -11.49
C TRP A 485 -10.37 -4.48 -11.36
N VAL A 486 -9.85 -5.55 -11.99
CA VAL A 486 -10.44 -6.90 -11.88
C VAL A 486 -10.25 -7.42 -10.47
N GLY A 487 -9.03 -7.35 -9.93
CA GLY A 487 -8.72 -7.88 -8.61
C GLY A 487 -9.61 -7.27 -7.51
N MET A 488 -9.88 -5.97 -7.58
CA MET A 488 -10.66 -5.26 -6.55
C MET A 488 -12.17 -5.35 -6.71
N TRP A 489 -12.68 -5.46 -7.94
CA TRP A 489 -14.11 -5.52 -8.21
C TRP A 489 -14.65 -6.95 -8.33
N ALA A 490 -13.80 -7.96 -8.56
CA ALA A 490 -14.24 -9.35 -8.71
C ALA A 490 -15.12 -9.82 -7.53
N THR A 491 -14.69 -9.55 -6.30
CA THR A 491 -15.46 -9.89 -5.10
C THR A 491 -16.84 -9.24 -5.11
N ASN A 492 -16.92 -7.95 -5.44
CA ASN A 492 -18.19 -7.21 -5.49
C ASN A 492 -19.11 -7.71 -6.59
N THR A 493 -18.55 -8.06 -7.75
CA THR A 493 -19.33 -8.65 -8.85
C THR A 493 -19.92 -10.00 -8.43
N VAL A 494 -19.12 -10.87 -7.80
CA VAL A 494 -19.61 -12.17 -7.29
C VAL A 494 -20.68 -11.97 -6.23
N MET A 495 -20.45 -11.12 -5.22
CA MET A 495 -21.42 -10.84 -4.16
C MET A 495 -22.69 -10.19 -4.71
N GLY A 496 -22.58 -9.31 -5.71
CA GLY A 496 -23.71 -8.71 -6.40
C GLY A 496 -24.54 -9.73 -7.16
N MET A 497 -23.91 -10.64 -7.91
CA MET A 497 -24.60 -11.74 -8.60
C MET A 497 -25.32 -12.66 -7.60
N VAL A 498 -24.66 -13.03 -6.50
CA VAL A 498 -25.26 -13.86 -5.44
C VAL A 498 -26.44 -13.13 -4.79
N GLY A 499 -26.28 -11.86 -4.42
CA GLY A 499 -27.33 -11.05 -3.83
C GLY A 499 -28.53 -10.87 -4.75
N ALA A 500 -28.30 -10.55 -6.02
CA ALA A 500 -29.35 -10.43 -7.02
C ALA A 500 -30.07 -11.77 -7.28
N GLY A 501 -29.32 -12.87 -7.35
CA GLY A 501 -29.87 -14.22 -7.50
C GLY A 501 -30.72 -14.62 -6.30
N LEU A 502 -30.27 -14.36 -5.07
CA LEU A 502 -31.04 -14.60 -3.85
C LEU A 502 -32.29 -13.72 -3.78
N MET A 503 -32.18 -12.44 -4.12
CA MET A 503 -33.33 -11.53 -4.15
C MET A 503 -34.37 -12.00 -5.17
N SER A 504 -33.92 -12.41 -6.37
CA SER A 504 -34.80 -12.94 -7.42
C SER A 504 -35.45 -14.26 -6.98
N TYR A 505 -34.70 -15.15 -6.34
CA TYR A 505 -35.22 -16.41 -5.81
C TYR A 505 -36.36 -16.19 -4.79
N VAL A 506 -36.17 -15.27 -3.84
CA VAL A 506 -37.21 -14.96 -2.84
C VAL A 506 -38.36 -14.16 -3.45
N ALA A 507 -38.09 -13.28 -4.42
CA ALA A 507 -39.11 -12.48 -5.09
C ALA A 507 -40.02 -13.29 -6.01
N LEU A 508 -39.47 -14.30 -6.70
CA LEU A 508 -40.21 -15.11 -7.68
C LEU A 508 -41.03 -16.24 -7.05
N ASP A 509 -40.79 -16.59 -5.78
CA ASP A 509 -41.64 -17.46 -4.96
C ASP A 509 -42.30 -18.61 -5.74
N LEU A 510 -41.50 -19.36 -6.52
CA LEU A 510 -41.95 -20.57 -7.18
C LEU A 510 -42.34 -21.56 -6.08
N ARG A 511 -43.65 -21.78 -5.92
CA ARG A 511 -44.33 -22.66 -4.95
C ARG A 511 -43.85 -24.13 -4.94
N ALA A 512 -42.74 -24.47 -5.61
CA ALA A 512 -42.25 -25.83 -5.83
C ALA A 512 -40.85 -26.11 -5.26
N THR A 513 -40.11 -25.14 -4.71
CA THR A 513 -38.79 -25.42 -4.12
C THR A 513 -38.81 -25.50 -2.60
N PRO A 514 -38.23 -26.56 -1.99
CA PRO A 514 -38.15 -26.66 -0.53
C PRO A 514 -37.38 -25.46 0.06
N PRO A 515 -37.69 -25.03 1.30
CA PRO A 515 -37.07 -23.87 1.93
C PRO A 515 -35.55 -23.97 1.85
N LEU A 516 -34.85 -22.85 1.62
CA LEU A 516 -33.40 -22.79 1.36
C LEU A 516 -32.59 -23.64 2.36
N ARG A 517 -33.07 -23.70 3.63
CA ARG A 517 -32.56 -24.58 4.68
C ARG A 517 -32.48 -26.06 4.28
N LYS A 518 -33.53 -26.65 3.68
CA LYS A 518 -33.56 -28.07 3.28
C LYS A 518 -32.56 -28.37 2.17
N ARG A 519 -32.33 -27.42 1.26
CA ARG A 519 -31.32 -27.56 0.18
C ARG A 519 -29.91 -27.37 0.69
N LEU A 520 -29.64 -26.34 1.49
CA LEU A 520 -28.34 -26.15 2.14
C LEU A 520 -27.99 -27.35 3.01
N TRP A 521 -28.93 -27.84 3.82
CA TRP A 521 -28.72 -29.00 4.67
C TRP A 521 -28.61 -30.31 3.87
N GLY A 522 -29.33 -30.43 2.76
CA GLY A 522 -29.18 -31.55 1.81
C GLY A 522 -27.83 -31.55 1.10
N TRP A 523 -27.35 -30.39 0.66
CA TRP A 523 -26.03 -30.19 0.07
C TRP A 523 -24.89 -30.43 1.08
N LEU A 524 -25.06 -29.97 2.32
CA LEU A 524 -24.12 -30.25 3.42
C LEU A 524 -24.08 -31.74 3.75
N LYS A 525 -25.25 -32.42 3.73
CA LYS A 525 -25.33 -33.88 3.91
C LYS A 525 -24.70 -34.64 2.74
N SER A 526 -24.87 -34.19 1.50
CA SER A 526 -24.24 -34.86 0.35
C SER A 526 -22.72 -34.80 0.39
N TRP A 527 -22.13 -33.78 1.02
CA TRP A 527 -20.69 -33.72 1.28
C TRP A 527 -20.21 -34.71 2.35
N LYS A 528 -21.05 -35.07 3.33
CA LYS A 528 -20.73 -36.09 4.35
C LYS A 528 -20.84 -37.54 3.86
N VAL A 529 -21.44 -37.77 2.69
CA VAL A 529 -21.59 -39.11 2.11
C VAL A 529 -20.52 -39.37 1.02
N ALA A 530 -19.77 -38.34 0.63
CA ALA A 530 -18.71 -38.43 -0.38
C ALA A 530 -17.29 -38.51 0.23
N SER A 531 -17.19 -38.64 1.55
CA SER A 531 -15.95 -38.96 2.31
C SER A 531 -16.15 -40.30 3.00
#